data_AF-A0A8J5P6M6-F1
#
_entry.id   AF-A0A8J5P6M6-F1
#
_cell.length_a   1.000
_cell.length_b   1.000
_cell.length_c   1.000
_cell.angle_alpha   90.00
_cell.angle_beta   90.00
_cell.angle_gamma   90.00
#
_symmetry.space_group_name_H-M   'P 1'
#
loop_
_entity.id
_entity.type
_entity.pdbx_description
1 polymer ?
#
loop_
_entity_poly.entity_id
_entity_poly.type
_entity_poly.pdbx_seq_one_letter_code
_entity_poly.pdbx_strand_id
1 'polypeptide(L)'
;MVPGLTQASLKLGKVYKFDENISLQAVHISDLTALYCRIIHAALNHEEIPSGKDRYCFAVAHEMNMWEFQDHLSAAMKARGLVSSDKPEVYPGDEFAAEAIDVPVEFLGALCKSGGDFTATRPQSIGWKPEWDRERFLKNIDAEIGDVLELGKSKSSLIDSLFAGVGRSR
;
A
#
# COMPACT_ATOMS: atom_id res chain seq x y z
N MET A 1 3.28 -2.38 -0.08
CA MET A 1 3.00 -2.39 -1.53
C MET A 1 3.74 -1.27 -2.25
N VAL A 2 3.55 0.00 -1.84
CA VAL A 2 4.21 1.18 -2.45
C VAL A 2 5.74 1.04 -2.60
N PRO A 3 6.51 0.59 -1.59
CA PRO A 3 7.96 0.40 -1.77
C PRO A 3 8.33 -0.64 -2.82
N GLY A 4 7.58 -1.75 -2.91
CA GLY A 4 7.83 -2.82 -3.88
C GLY A 4 7.56 -2.37 -5.32
N LEU A 5 6.48 -1.61 -5.55
CA LEU A 5 6.17 -1.05 -6.87
C LEU A 5 7.18 0.03 -7.29
N THR A 6 7.66 0.83 -6.34
CA THR A 6 8.73 1.82 -6.59
C THR A 6 10.04 1.12 -6.96
N GLN A 7 10.42 0.06 -6.26
CA GLN A 7 11.62 -0.74 -6.56
C GLN A 7 11.53 -1.44 -7.91
N ALA A 8 10.37 -2.03 -8.24
CA ALA A 8 10.11 -2.60 -9.56
C ALA A 8 10.32 -1.55 -10.66
N SER A 9 9.79 -0.35 -10.44
CA SER A 9 9.89 0.74 -11.41
C SER A 9 11.33 1.23 -11.61
N LEU A 10 12.11 1.30 -10.52
CA LEU A 10 13.54 1.61 -10.57
C LEU A 10 14.33 0.53 -11.33
N LYS A 11 14.07 -0.76 -11.04
CA LYS A 11 14.72 -1.90 -11.74
C LYS A 11 14.44 -1.87 -13.24
N LEU A 12 13.22 -1.53 -13.64
CA LEU A 12 12.77 -1.55 -15.03
C LEU A 12 13.02 -0.23 -15.79
N GLY A 13 13.34 0.86 -15.10
CA GLY A 13 13.44 2.20 -15.71
C GLY A 13 12.12 2.72 -16.26
N LYS A 14 10.99 2.16 -15.79
CA LYS A 14 9.63 2.48 -16.20
C LYS A 14 8.62 2.02 -15.15
N VAL A 15 7.54 2.79 -14.97
CA VAL A 15 6.40 2.38 -14.13
C VAL A 15 5.46 1.47 -14.93
N TYR A 16 4.96 0.43 -14.28
CA TYR A 16 3.98 -0.49 -14.84
C TYR A 16 2.70 -0.56 -14.01
N LYS A 17 1.62 -0.95 -14.68
CA LYS A 17 0.29 -1.22 -14.12
C LYS A 17 -0.28 -2.54 -14.58
N PHE A 18 -1.25 -3.06 -13.84
CA PHE A 18 -2.04 -4.20 -14.29
C PHE A 18 -3.09 -3.76 -15.31
N ASP A 19 -3.50 -4.72 -16.13
CA ASP A 19 -4.53 -4.60 -17.16
C ASP A 19 -5.93 -4.31 -16.57
N GLU A 20 -6.16 -4.76 -15.34
CA GLU A 20 -7.33 -4.41 -14.55
C GLU A 20 -6.98 -3.44 -13.43
N ASN A 21 -7.86 -2.45 -13.22
CA ASN A 21 -7.72 -1.51 -12.10
C ASN A 21 -8.31 -2.11 -10.83
N ILE A 22 -7.67 -1.82 -9.70
CA ILE A 22 -8.22 -2.15 -8.38
C ILE A 22 -8.17 -0.93 -7.48
N SER A 23 -9.01 -0.98 -6.45
CA SER A 23 -8.99 -0.03 -5.35
C SER A 23 -8.59 -0.71 -4.05
N LEU A 24 -7.79 -0.02 -3.24
CA LEU A 24 -7.35 -0.49 -1.94
C LEU A 24 -7.83 0.44 -0.83
N GLN A 25 -8.24 -0.13 0.30
CA GLN A 25 -8.55 0.64 1.49
C GLN A 25 -7.26 0.96 2.23
N ALA A 26 -6.89 2.24 2.23
CA ALA A 26 -5.59 2.71 2.71
C ALA A 26 -5.71 3.42 4.06
N VAL A 27 -4.64 3.33 4.84
CA VAL A 27 -4.43 4.10 6.06
C VAL A 27 -2.95 4.40 6.22
N HIS A 28 -2.63 5.63 6.58
CA HIS A 28 -1.26 5.99 6.91
C HIS A 28 -0.88 5.47 8.30
N ILE A 29 0.40 5.12 8.52
CA ILE A 29 0.85 4.54 9.80
C ILE A 29 0.61 5.46 11.00
N SER A 30 0.66 6.79 10.82
CA SER A 30 0.31 7.75 11.88
C SER A 30 -1.15 7.64 12.28
N ASP A 31 -2.06 7.51 11.30
CA ASP A 31 -3.50 7.41 11.54
C ASP A 31 -3.85 6.08 12.20
N LEU A 32 -3.21 4.99 11.77
CA LEU A 32 -3.34 3.68 12.41
C LEU A 32 -2.86 3.75 13.87
N THR A 33 -1.73 4.39 14.12
CA THR A 33 -1.19 4.58 15.47
C THR A 33 -2.14 5.41 16.33
N ALA A 34 -2.70 6.49 15.78
CA ALA A 34 -3.69 7.31 16.47
C ALA A 34 -4.96 6.53 16.85
N LEU A 35 -5.41 5.58 16.02
CA LEU A 35 -6.52 4.69 16.36
C LEU A 35 -6.18 3.81 17.57
N TYR A 36 -5.00 3.21 17.58
CA TYR A 36 -4.56 2.40 18.72
C TYR A 36 -4.43 3.23 20.00
N CYS A 37 -3.84 4.43 19.92
CA CYS A 37 -3.80 5.35 21.05
C CYS A 37 -5.19 5.67 21.58
N ARG A 38 -6.16 5.91 20.69
CA ARG A 38 -7.56 6.19 21.06
C ARG A 38 -8.21 5.02 21.80
N ILE A 39 -8.01 3.79 21.33
CA ILE A 39 -8.53 2.57 21.96
C ILE A 39 -7.90 2.36 23.34
N ILE A 40 -6.58 2.56 23.46
CA ILE A 40 -5.85 2.42 24.73
C ILE A 40 -6.33 3.49 25.73
N HIS A 41 -6.47 4.74 25.29
CA HIS A 41 -6.99 5.81 26.15
C HIS A 41 -8.42 5.52 26.63
N ALA A 42 -9.29 5.00 25.75
CA ALA A 42 -10.63 4.58 26.14
C ALA A 42 -10.60 3.56 27.28
N ALA A 43 -9.74 2.54 27.13
CA ALA A 43 -9.60 1.48 28.12
C ALA A 43 -9.05 2.00 29.47
N LEU A 44 -8.07 2.91 29.43
CA LEU A 44 -7.46 3.50 30.63
C LEU A 44 -8.42 4.46 31.36
N ASN A 45 -9.27 5.16 30.63
CA ASN A 45 -10.26 6.10 31.20
C ASN A 45 -11.59 5.43 31.57
N HIS A 46 -11.71 4.11 31.40
CA HIS A 46 -12.96 3.37 31.55
C HIS A 46 -14.11 3.93 30.69
N GLU A 47 -13.79 4.44 29.51
CA GLU A 47 -14.79 4.87 28.53
C GLU A 47 -15.48 3.64 27.93
N GLU A 48 -16.80 3.71 27.77
CA GLU A 48 -17.55 2.69 27.06
C GLU A 48 -17.31 2.80 25.54
N ILE A 49 -16.48 1.91 25.01
CA ILE A 49 -16.32 1.69 23.57
C ILE A 49 -16.80 0.28 23.18
N PRO A 50 -17.21 0.04 21.92
CA PRO A 50 -17.65 -1.27 21.47
C PRO A 50 -16.64 -2.39 21.80
N SER A 51 -17.12 -3.47 22.39
CA SER A 51 -16.31 -4.61 22.83
C SER A 51 -16.94 -5.95 22.42
N GLY A 52 -16.26 -7.08 22.67
CA GLY A 52 -16.77 -8.40 22.33
C GLY A 52 -16.87 -8.66 20.83
N LYS A 53 -18.05 -9.02 20.31
CA LYS A 53 -18.27 -9.27 18.87
C LYS A 53 -18.24 -7.99 18.02
N ASP A 54 -18.38 -6.84 18.67
CA ASP A 54 -18.45 -5.52 18.04
C ASP A 54 -17.12 -4.73 18.09
N ARG A 55 -16.03 -5.39 18.51
CA ARG A 55 -14.72 -4.76 18.79
C ARG A 55 -13.84 -4.43 17.59
N TYR A 56 -14.17 -4.95 16.40
CA TYR A 56 -13.26 -4.84 15.25
C TYR A 56 -13.27 -3.44 14.65
N CYS A 57 -12.23 -2.67 14.95
CA CYS A 57 -11.99 -1.36 14.35
C CYS A 57 -10.96 -1.50 13.24
N PHE A 58 -11.40 -1.46 11.98
CA PHE A 58 -10.51 -1.43 10.82
C PHE A 58 -10.13 0.02 10.53
N ALA A 59 -8.84 0.35 10.58
CA ALA A 59 -8.39 1.68 10.23
C ALA A 59 -8.41 1.82 8.71
N VAL A 60 -9.42 2.52 8.18
CA VAL A 60 -9.51 2.90 6.77
C VAL A 60 -9.70 4.40 6.72
N ALA A 61 -8.78 5.08 6.04
CA ALA A 61 -8.79 6.52 5.89
C ALA A 61 -9.41 6.96 4.57
N HIS A 62 -9.02 6.31 3.48
CA HIS A 62 -9.51 6.59 2.15
C HIS A 62 -9.34 5.38 1.24
N GLU A 63 -10.03 5.41 0.11
CA GLU A 63 -9.79 4.52 -1.02
C GLU A 63 -8.58 5.02 -1.82
N MET A 64 -7.75 4.09 -2.30
CA MET A 64 -6.62 4.34 -3.19
C MET A 64 -6.85 3.59 -4.51
N ASN A 65 -7.07 4.36 -5.58
CA ASN A 65 -7.16 3.82 -6.93
C ASN A 65 -5.75 3.52 -7.47
N MET A 66 -5.48 2.28 -7.86
CA MET A 66 -4.12 1.86 -8.20
C MET A 66 -3.59 2.48 -9.50
N TRP A 67 -4.44 2.63 -10.52
CA TRP A 67 -4.03 3.33 -11.75
C TRP A 67 -3.69 4.79 -11.49
N GLU A 68 -4.50 5.50 -10.70
CA GLU A 68 -4.19 6.88 -10.34
C GLU A 68 -2.88 6.98 -9.56
N PHE A 69 -2.66 6.09 -8.60
CA PHE A 69 -1.39 6.01 -7.88
C PHE A 69 -0.21 5.80 -8.85
N GLN A 70 -0.34 4.88 -9.81
CA GLN A 70 0.70 4.59 -10.80
C GLN A 70 0.95 5.76 -11.77
N ASP A 71 -0.09 6.51 -12.15
CA ASP A 71 0.06 7.73 -12.95
C ASP A 71 0.87 8.79 -12.17
N HIS A 72 0.55 9.02 -10.89
CA HIS A 72 1.29 9.96 -10.05
C HIS A 72 2.73 9.49 -9.78
N LEU A 73 2.93 8.19 -9.53
CA LEU A 73 4.25 7.58 -9.36
C LEU A 73 5.09 7.78 -10.63
N SER A 74 4.53 7.52 -11.81
CA SER A 74 5.22 7.67 -13.09
C SER A 74 5.60 9.11 -13.38
N ALA A 75 4.71 10.06 -13.12
CA ALA A 75 5.00 11.49 -13.25
C ALA A 75 6.13 11.93 -12.31
N ALA A 76 6.06 11.56 -11.03
CA ALA A 76 7.07 11.91 -10.02
C ALA A 76 8.44 11.29 -10.33
N MET A 77 8.48 10.00 -10.69
CA MET A 77 9.71 9.33 -11.06
C MET A 77 10.32 9.91 -12.34
N LYS A 78 9.51 10.30 -13.33
CA LYS A 78 9.99 10.94 -14.56
C LYS A 78 10.57 12.32 -14.27
N ALA A 79 9.93 13.12 -13.42
CA ALA A 79 10.43 14.42 -13.00
C ALA A 79 11.80 14.34 -12.31
N ARG A 80 12.07 13.23 -11.60
CA ARG A 80 13.37 12.92 -11.00
C ARG A 80 14.39 12.30 -11.97
N GLY A 81 14.01 12.02 -13.23
CA GLY A 81 14.87 11.35 -14.20
C GLY A 81 15.10 9.85 -13.92
N LEU A 82 14.28 9.24 -13.05
CA LEU A 82 14.42 7.84 -12.63
C LEU A 82 13.81 6.85 -13.64
N VAL A 83 12.85 7.31 -14.45
CA VAL A 83 12.19 6.50 -15.47
C VAL A 83 12.12 7.23 -16.81
N SER A 84 11.92 6.46 -17.87
CA SER A 84 11.88 6.94 -19.26
C SER A 84 10.59 7.69 -19.64
N SER A 85 9.47 7.37 -19.00
CA SER A 85 8.11 7.85 -19.35
C SER A 85 7.38 8.43 -18.12
N ASP A 86 6.54 9.45 -18.32
CA ASP A 86 5.61 9.97 -17.31
C ASP A 86 4.28 9.19 -17.25
N LYS A 87 4.09 8.20 -18.12
CA LYS A 87 2.92 7.31 -18.15
C LYS A 87 3.29 5.85 -17.86
N PRO A 88 2.48 5.14 -17.06
CA PRO A 88 2.68 3.73 -16.81
C PRO A 88 2.29 2.86 -18.00
N GLU A 89 3.00 1.76 -18.20
CA GLU A 89 2.68 0.72 -19.20
C GLU A 89 1.98 -0.47 -18.56
N VAL A 90 1.23 -1.24 -19.35
CA VAL A 90 0.63 -2.48 -18.86
C VAL A 90 1.72 -3.55 -18.76
N TYR A 91 1.74 -4.31 -17.66
CA TYR A 91 2.64 -5.44 -17.51
C TYR A 91 2.44 -6.45 -18.68
N PRO A 92 3.52 -6.97 -19.29
CA PRO A 92 3.40 -7.96 -20.37
C PRO A 92 2.75 -9.29 -19.96
N GLY A 93 2.80 -9.62 -18.67
CA GLY A 93 2.24 -10.84 -18.09
C GLY A 93 2.51 -10.94 -16.59
N ASP A 94 1.84 -11.87 -15.93
CA ASP A 94 1.90 -12.05 -14.48
C ASP A 94 3.29 -12.52 -14.02
N GLU A 95 4.00 -13.35 -14.79
CA GLU A 95 5.37 -13.78 -14.48
C GLU A 95 6.33 -12.58 -14.48
N PHE A 96 6.21 -11.71 -15.48
CA PHE A 96 7.02 -10.49 -15.56
C PHE A 96 6.72 -9.56 -14.39
N ALA A 97 5.44 -9.37 -14.05
CA ALA A 97 5.04 -8.54 -12.92
C ALA A 97 5.55 -9.11 -11.58
N ALA A 98 5.43 -10.42 -11.37
CA ALA A 98 5.89 -11.12 -10.17
C ALA A 98 7.41 -10.99 -9.98
N GLU A 99 8.20 -11.17 -11.04
CA GLU A 99 9.65 -11.00 -10.99
C GLU A 99 10.07 -9.53 -10.75
N ALA A 100 9.33 -8.58 -11.30
CA ALA A 100 9.59 -7.16 -11.11
C ALA A 100 9.28 -6.69 -9.69
N ILE A 101 8.13 -7.11 -9.16
CA ILE A 101 7.63 -6.73 -7.82
C ILE A 101 8.28 -7.57 -6.71
N ASP A 102 8.99 -8.64 -7.08
CA ASP A 102 9.71 -9.54 -6.19
C ASP A 102 8.76 -10.29 -5.24
N VAL A 103 7.76 -10.92 -5.85
CA VAL A 103 6.78 -11.81 -5.19
C VAL A 103 6.63 -13.10 -5.98
N PRO A 104 6.29 -14.25 -5.37
CA PRO A 104 5.98 -15.44 -6.13
C PRO A 104 4.71 -15.24 -6.97
N VAL A 105 4.72 -15.73 -8.21
CA VAL A 105 3.60 -15.57 -9.15
C VAL A 105 2.29 -16.16 -8.59
N GLU A 106 2.39 -17.23 -7.80
CA GLU A 106 1.27 -17.90 -7.12
C GLU A 106 0.51 -16.96 -6.16
N PHE A 107 1.17 -15.92 -5.64
CA PHE A 107 0.58 -14.94 -4.72
C PHE A 107 0.32 -13.57 -5.37
N LEU A 108 0.72 -13.35 -6.62
CA LEU A 108 0.56 -12.06 -7.29
C LEU A 108 -0.90 -11.62 -7.31
N GLY A 109 -1.83 -12.54 -7.61
CA GLY A 109 -3.26 -12.27 -7.62
C GLY A 109 -3.77 -11.74 -6.27
N ALA A 110 -3.44 -12.46 -5.20
CA ALA A 110 -3.89 -12.14 -3.84
C ALA A 110 -3.20 -10.92 -3.22
N LEU A 111 -2.02 -10.53 -3.71
CA LEU A 111 -1.27 -9.40 -3.16
C LEU A 111 -1.43 -8.12 -3.98
N CYS A 112 -1.61 -8.23 -5.29
CA CYS A 112 -1.51 -7.09 -6.21
C CYS A 112 -2.71 -6.91 -7.12
N LYS A 113 -3.57 -7.93 -7.29
CA LYS A 113 -4.74 -7.88 -8.17
C LYS A 113 -6.08 -8.04 -7.42
N SER A 114 -6.04 -8.23 -6.10
CA SER A 114 -7.24 -8.28 -5.26
C SER A 114 -7.50 -6.92 -4.59
N GLY A 115 -8.47 -6.18 -5.14
CA GLY A 115 -8.98 -4.96 -4.52
C GLY A 115 -9.81 -5.22 -3.26
N GLY A 116 -10.21 -4.14 -2.58
CA GLY A 116 -11.11 -4.18 -1.44
C GLY A 116 -12.21 -3.12 -1.56
N ASP A 117 -13.46 -3.57 -1.51
CA ASP A 117 -14.64 -2.71 -1.45
C ASP A 117 -15.32 -2.87 -0.08
N PHE A 118 -14.84 -2.10 0.90
CA PHE A 118 -15.48 -2.04 2.21
C PHE A 118 -15.25 -0.68 2.85
N THR A 119 -16.16 -0.30 3.73
CA THR A 119 -16.04 0.90 4.55
C THR A 119 -15.86 0.51 6.01
N ALA A 120 -15.08 1.30 6.75
CA ALA A 120 -14.95 1.15 8.19
C ALA A 120 -15.56 2.36 8.89
N THR A 121 -16.65 2.13 9.63
CA THR A 121 -17.44 3.17 10.33
C THR A 121 -17.26 3.15 11.85
N ARG A 122 -16.76 2.03 12.39
CA ARG A 122 -16.57 1.83 13.84
C ARG A 122 -15.47 2.71 14.44
N PRO A 123 -14.31 2.92 13.80
CA PRO A 123 -13.32 3.87 14.33
C PRO A 123 -13.90 5.28 14.58
N GLN A 124 -14.78 5.76 13.70
CA GLN A 124 -15.40 7.07 13.82
C GLN A 124 -16.39 7.14 14.99
N SER A 125 -17.07 6.04 15.32
CA SER A 125 -17.98 6.00 16.47
C SER A 125 -17.26 6.09 17.81
N ILE A 126 -15.95 5.80 17.85
CA ILE A 126 -15.10 6.05 19.03
C ILE A 126 -14.36 7.38 18.93
N GLY A 127 -14.68 8.25 17.95
CA GLY A 127 -14.07 9.57 17.81
C GLY A 127 -12.68 9.58 17.16
N TRP A 128 -12.26 8.47 16.54
CA TRP A 128 -11.08 8.50 15.67
C TRP A 128 -11.42 9.11 14.32
N LYS A 129 -10.54 9.99 13.83
CA LYS A 129 -10.62 10.56 12.49
C LYS A 129 -9.21 10.56 11.87
N PRO A 130 -9.05 10.02 10.65
CA PRO A 130 -7.77 10.04 9.96
C PRO A 130 -7.39 11.46 9.51
N GLU A 131 -6.10 11.77 9.49
CA GLU A 131 -5.56 13.02 8.95
C GLU A 131 -5.05 12.87 7.51
N TRP A 132 -4.80 11.63 7.06
CA TRP A 132 -4.36 11.35 5.70
C TRP A 132 -5.56 11.03 4.83
N ASP A 133 -5.92 11.98 3.98
CA ASP A 133 -6.84 11.74 2.87
C ASP A 133 -6.10 11.36 1.60
N ARG A 134 -6.87 11.02 0.57
CA ARG A 134 -6.35 10.64 -0.75
C ARG A 134 -5.46 11.73 -1.36
N GLU A 135 -5.81 13.00 -1.21
CA GLU A 135 -5.04 14.09 -1.82
C GLU A 135 -3.68 14.25 -1.15
N ARG A 136 -3.65 14.21 0.19
CA ARG A 136 -2.42 14.24 0.96
C ARG A 136 -1.54 13.03 0.63
N PHE A 137 -2.12 11.84 0.51
CA PHE A 137 -1.38 10.65 0.07
C PHE A 137 -0.71 10.87 -1.30
N LEU A 138 -1.47 11.28 -2.33
CA LEU A 138 -0.94 11.49 -3.68
C LEU A 138 0.16 12.56 -3.73
N LYS A 139 0.02 13.64 -2.95
CA LYS A 139 1.03 14.70 -2.81
C LYS A 139 2.34 14.24 -2.17
N ASN A 140 2.31 13.15 -1.40
CA ASN A 140 3.48 12.63 -0.68
C ASN A 140 4.15 11.44 -1.37
N ILE A 141 3.71 11.04 -2.57
CA ILE A 141 4.37 9.98 -3.36
C ILE A 141 5.85 10.32 -3.61
N ASP A 142 6.17 11.59 -3.84
CA ASP A 142 7.55 12.03 -4.08
C ASP A 142 8.47 11.78 -2.86
N ALA A 143 7.94 11.94 -1.64
CA ALA A 143 8.66 11.64 -0.41
C ALA A 143 8.92 10.13 -0.28
N GLU A 144 7.90 9.29 -0.54
CA GLU A 144 8.03 7.82 -0.53
C GLU A 144 9.09 7.32 -1.51
N ILE A 145 9.21 7.94 -2.70
CA ILE A 145 10.30 7.64 -3.64
C ILE A 145 11.66 7.96 -3.01
N GLY A 146 11.76 9.11 -2.32
CA GLY A 146 12.96 9.51 -1.59
C GLY A 146 13.37 8.46 -0.54
N ASP A 147 12.43 8.02 0.28
CA ASP A 147 12.67 7.03 1.33
C ASP A 147 13.13 5.68 0.74
N VAL A 148 12.55 5.25 -0.38
CA VAL A 148 12.99 4.02 -1.08
C VAL A 148 14.41 4.16 -1.64
N LEU A 149 14.79 5.33 -2.14
CA LEU A 149 16.14 5.57 -2.64
C LEU A 149 17.18 5.60 -1.50
N GLU A 150 16.82 6.14 -0.34
CA GLU A 150 17.69 6.20 0.84
C GLU A 150 17.84 4.83 1.52
N LEU A 151 16.73 4.15 1.76
CA LEU A 151 16.69 2.92 2.56
C LEU A 151 16.91 1.65 1.73
N GLY A 152 16.75 1.73 0.41
CA GLY A 152 16.95 0.62 -0.52
C GLY A 152 15.86 -0.46 -0.43
N LYS A 153 16.25 -1.71 -0.72
CA LYS A 153 15.32 -2.86 -0.82
C LYS A 153 14.60 -3.11 0.50
N SER A 154 13.26 -3.24 0.45
CA SER A 154 12.47 -3.53 1.65
C SER A 154 12.74 -4.98 2.09
N LYS A 155 13.22 -5.15 3.33
CA LYS A 155 13.31 -6.47 3.96
C LYS A 155 11.95 -6.85 4.51
N SER A 156 11.36 -7.93 3.99
CA SER A 156 10.04 -8.41 4.40
C SER A 156 10.10 -9.91 4.65
N SER A 157 10.05 -10.29 5.92
CA SER A 157 9.97 -11.69 6.35
C SER A 157 8.71 -12.37 5.84
N LEU A 158 7.64 -11.61 5.58
CA LEU A 158 6.44 -12.12 4.92
C LEU A 158 6.77 -12.61 3.51
N ILE A 159 7.41 -11.77 2.69
CA ILE A 159 7.76 -12.14 1.31
C ILE A 159 8.71 -13.35 1.29
N ASP A 160 9.72 -13.36 2.17
CA ASP A 160 10.64 -14.50 2.29
C ASP A 160 9.88 -15.79 2.65
N SER A 161 8.88 -15.69 3.53
CA SER A 161 8.02 -16.83 3.90
C SER A 161 7.13 -17.30 2.75
N LEU A 162 6.67 -16.39 1.88
CA LEU A 162 5.88 -16.74 0.70
C LEU A 162 6.73 -17.51 -0.32
N PHE A 163 7.97 -17.06 -0.58
CA PHE A 163 8.91 -17.78 -1.44
C PHE A 163 9.22 -19.18 -0.89
N ALA A 164 9.50 -19.29 0.41
CA ALA A 164 9.72 -20.57 1.07
C ALA A 164 8.48 -21.49 0.96
N GLY A 165 7.28 -20.94 1.09
CA GLY A 165 6.01 -21.67 1.00
C GLY A 165 5.75 -22.30 -0.36
N VAL A 166 6.32 -21.75 -1.44
CA VAL A 166 6.26 -22.34 -2.80
C VAL A 166 7.53 -23.09 -3.19
N GLY A 167 8.43 -23.33 -2.23
CA GLY A 167 9.67 -24.07 -2.46
C GLY A 167 10.69 -23.34 -3.34
N ARG A 168 10.67 -22.00 -3.36
CA ARG A 168 11.62 -21.17 -4.13
C ARG A 168 12.49 -20.34 -3.18
N SER A 169 13.75 -20.11 -3.57
CA SER A 169 14.59 -19.08 -2.95
C SER A 169 14.36 -17.75 -3.64
N ARG A 170 14.39 -16.67 -2.85
CA ARG A 170 14.35 -15.29 -3.34
C ARG A 170 15.71 -14.85 -3.90
#